data_AF-A0A4Y2SNT5-F1
#
_entry.id   AF-A0A4Y2SNT5-F1
#
_cell.length_a   1.000
_cell.length_b   1.000
_cell.length_c   1.000
_cell.angle_alpha   90.00
_cell.angle_beta   90.00
_cell.angle_gamma   90.00
#
_symmetry.space_group_name_H-M   'P 1'
#
loop_
_entity.id
_entity.type
_entity.pdbx_description
1 polymer ?
#
loop_
_entity_poly.entity_id
_entity_poly.type
_entity_poly.pdbx_seq_one_letter_code
_entity_poly.pdbx_strand_id
1 'polypeptide(L)'
;MCALPLSKVLPQRKSNSLDAERENFERSQSISISKAINCQESPVKEKHVRSAIIGTFTEKGAGTFWSVVMKLPLQGNPIVCWKFCHVLHKVIREGHHNAILDSQKYQTSIKDLGKLWGLLKDGYGRLIQCYCILLISKLEFHRKNPRFPGNLSVTDEQLDDIGERDVNVFFQLSCEFFDYMDEILALQAAVFGSLDMSRSNSMTNCGQCRLAPLIPCIQDSSQLYDYTVKVLFKLHAALPPDTLIGHRERFLQQFKKLQQFYLSASNLQYFKHLIHVPLLPEKPPNFLIASDLSAHVSPVVILPPHTDTPENETVDMNLIDTTVPKACPSPDVLEGILLKNEHHQRNGASSPDQVSEKDMLIEKLHREIELLKMDIQRIRIEYERKIDDLKRQMVGLEAQIAEQDRIIQQLKDENERLSQSTVSENETQEIVLKLSEAEKKAKSQEEKFLKMKEVYGKLREEHIALIRGKADCDKQNAAFKTSLEAVELEKKSLNQMVNELKSARNTETEKLQKSESYEMQLSTLSQEKENLLKTNLELEETLSAMKSEFSVLEKELSGVTGTIHELDSKLKDAKDQYSLLEEKNRNESNKKNSYLNCVFKEAEHIVQVAVDDFDNPVLSVNNCPPG
;
A
#
# COMPACT_ATOMS: atom_id res chain seq x y z
N MET A 1 5.19 -60.46 -27.35
CA MET A 1 5.08 -59.94 -25.97
C MET A 1 4.31 -58.63 -26.03
N CYS A 2 3.32 -58.42 -25.16
CA CYS A 2 2.42 -57.26 -25.28
C CYS A 2 3.09 -55.96 -24.83
N ALA A 3 2.88 -54.89 -25.60
CA ALA A 3 3.14 -53.53 -25.13
C ALA A 3 2.07 -53.13 -24.10
N LEU A 4 2.50 -52.70 -22.91
CA LEU A 4 1.61 -52.14 -21.89
C LEU A 4 1.35 -50.66 -22.20
N PRO A 5 0.08 -50.22 -22.34
CA PRO A 5 -0.22 -48.80 -22.47
C PRO A 5 -0.14 -48.12 -21.09
N LEU A 6 0.76 -47.14 -20.94
CA LEU A 6 0.75 -46.25 -19.77
C LEU A 6 -0.46 -45.33 -19.81
N SER A 7 -1.54 -45.73 -19.14
CA SER A 7 -2.60 -44.82 -18.72
C SER A 7 -2.56 -44.61 -17.21
N LYS A 8 -2.20 -43.39 -16.82
CA LYS A 8 -2.75 -42.67 -15.66
C LYS A 8 -2.25 -41.22 -15.71
N VAL A 9 -2.99 -40.41 -16.48
CA VAL A 9 -3.04 -38.97 -16.19
C VAL A 9 -3.46 -38.84 -14.73
N LEU A 10 -2.61 -38.22 -13.91
CA LEU A 10 -2.97 -37.86 -12.54
C LEU A 10 -4.26 -37.02 -12.61
N PRO A 11 -5.32 -37.37 -11.87
CA PRO A 11 -6.47 -36.48 -11.77
C PRO A 11 -5.96 -35.14 -11.27
N GLN A 12 -6.22 -34.06 -12.02
CA GLN A 12 -6.11 -32.72 -11.43
C GLN A 12 -6.90 -32.77 -10.13
N ARG A 13 -6.23 -32.43 -9.01
CA ARG A 13 -6.93 -32.22 -7.75
C ARG A 13 -8.08 -31.27 -8.06
N LYS A 14 -9.32 -31.70 -7.80
CA LYS A 14 -10.47 -30.78 -7.78
C LYS A 14 -10.03 -29.61 -6.91
N SER A 15 -10.03 -28.39 -7.47
CA SER A 15 -9.80 -27.20 -6.65
C SER A 15 -10.81 -27.23 -5.51
N ASN A 16 -10.41 -26.82 -4.31
CA ASN A 16 -11.36 -26.76 -3.21
C ASN A 16 -12.46 -25.76 -3.62
N SER A 17 -13.72 -25.98 -3.23
CA SER A 17 -14.83 -25.09 -3.63
C SER A 17 -14.51 -23.62 -3.35
N LEU A 18 -13.88 -23.37 -2.19
CA LEU A 18 -13.41 -22.06 -1.75
C LEU A 18 -12.33 -21.44 -2.66
N ASP A 19 -11.43 -22.26 -3.23
CA ASP A 19 -10.41 -21.77 -4.18
C ASP A 19 -11.07 -21.37 -5.51
N ALA A 20 -12.08 -22.14 -5.97
CA ALA A 20 -12.84 -21.83 -7.18
C ALA A 20 -13.75 -20.59 -6.99
N GLU A 21 -14.40 -20.45 -5.84
CA GLU A 21 -15.17 -19.26 -5.46
C GLU A 21 -14.28 -18.02 -5.40
N ARG A 22 -13.09 -18.13 -4.80
CA ARG A 22 -12.09 -17.06 -4.78
C ARG A 22 -11.61 -16.69 -6.18
N GLU A 23 -11.24 -17.65 -7.03
CA GLU A 23 -10.80 -17.36 -8.40
C GLU A 23 -11.93 -16.71 -9.23
N ASN A 24 -13.18 -17.15 -9.05
CA ASN A 24 -14.35 -16.56 -9.68
C ASN A 24 -14.59 -15.11 -9.20
N PHE A 25 -14.42 -14.84 -7.90
CA PHE A 25 -14.47 -13.48 -7.35
C PHE A 25 -13.37 -12.59 -7.93
N GLU A 26 -12.10 -13.02 -7.88
CA GLU A 26 -10.96 -12.26 -8.42
C GLU A 26 -11.14 -11.98 -9.93
N ARG A 27 -11.66 -12.95 -10.70
CA ARG A 27 -11.99 -12.79 -12.12
C ARG A 27 -13.13 -11.80 -12.35
N SER A 28 -14.20 -11.87 -11.55
CA SER A 28 -15.35 -10.94 -11.62
C SER A 28 -14.93 -9.50 -11.28
N GLN A 29 -14.18 -9.32 -10.20
CA GLN A 29 -13.60 -8.03 -9.80
C GLN A 29 -12.69 -7.47 -10.90
N SER A 30 -11.80 -8.29 -11.46
CA SER A 30 -10.93 -7.89 -12.58
C SER A 30 -11.72 -7.36 -13.78
N ILE A 31 -12.83 -8.01 -14.14
CA ILE A 31 -13.73 -7.56 -15.20
C ILE A 31 -14.42 -6.24 -14.84
N SER A 32 -14.95 -6.09 -13.63
CA SER A 32 -15.60 -4.86 -13.17
C SER A 32 -14.62 -3.67 -13.14
N ILE A 33 -13.43 -3.84 -12.54
CA ILE A 33 -12.40 -2.80 -12.46
C ILE A 33 -11.93 -2.40 -13.85
N SER A 34 -11.68 -3.36 -14.74
CA SER A 34 -11.27 -3.08 -16.14
C SER A 34 -12.37 -2.38 -16.95
N LYS A 35 -13.66 -2.70 -16.69
CA LYS A 35 -14.79 -1.99 -17.30
C LYS A 35 -14.99 -0.59 -16.73
N ALA A 36 -14.64 -0.33 -15.48
CA ALA A 36 -14.65 1.01 -14.89
C ALA A 36 -13.49 1.86 -15.45
N ILE A 37 -12.26 1.33 -15.42
CA ILE A 37 -11.01 2.00 -15.80
C ILE A 37 -10.66 1.67 -17.27
N ASN A 38 -11.59 1.96 -18.17
CA ASN A 38 -11.43 1.73 -19.61
C ASN A 38 -10.84 2.95 -20.34
N CYS A 39 -10.46 2.77 -21.61
CA CYS A 39 -9.88 3.83 -22.45
C CYS A 39 -10.89 4.78 -23.12
N GLN A 40 -12.20 4.58 -22.93
CA GLN A 40 -13.25 5.38 -23.58
C GLN A 40 -13.45 6.70 -22.83
N GLU A 41 -13.54 7.82 -23.55
CA GLU A 41 -13.70 9.17 -22.98
C GLU A 41 -15.17 9.44 -22.59
N SER A 42 -15.63 8.74 -21.55
CA SER A 42 -17.00 8.73 -21.04
C SER A 42 -17.01 8.63 -19.52
N PRO A 43 -18.05 9.10 -18.80
CA PRO A 43 -18.13 8.94 -17.35
C PRO A 43 -18.02 7.47 -16.93
N VAL A 44 -17.47 7.23 -15.74
CA VAL A 44 -17.29 5.87 -15.22
C VAL A 44 -18.67 5.30 -14.86
N LYS A 45 -18.98 4.08 -15.34
CA LYS A 45 -20.27 3.43 -15.05
C LYS A 45 -20.36 3.03 -13.57
N GLU A 46 -21.33 3.57 -12.85
CA GLU A 46 -21.44 3.40 -11.41
C GLU A 46 -21.56 1.95 -10.96
N LYS A 47 -22.27 1.08 -11.70
CA LYS A 47 -22.37 -0.36 -11.37
C LYS A 47 -21.02 -1.07 -11.27
N HIS A 48 -20.03 -0.66 -12.06
CA HIS A 48 -18.68 -1.23 -11.99
C HIS A 48 -17.84 -0.64 -10.83
N VAL A 49 -18.04 0.63 -10.48
CA VAL A 49 -17.41 1.24 -9.29
C VAL A 49 -18.00 0.65 -8.02
N ARG A 50 -19.33 0.51 -7.94
CA ARG A 50 -20.04 -0.15 -6.83
C ARG A 50 -19.58 -1.60 -6.65
N SER A 51 -19.41 -2.34 -7.75
CA SER A 51 -18.84 -3.70 -7.72
C SER A 51 -17.41 -3.75 -7.16
N ALA A 52 -16.55 -2.79 -7.51
CA ALA A 52 -15.20 -2.67 -6.96
C ALA A 52 -15.21 -2.28 -5.46
N ILE A 53 -16.06 -1.33 -5.06
CA ILE A 53 -16.25 -0.92 -3.66
C ILE A 53 -16.73 -2.11 -2.81
N ILE A 54 -17.80 -2.79 -3.23
CA ILE A 54 -18.31 -4.01 -2.55
C ILE A 54 -17.23 -5.07 -2.47
N GLY A 55 -16.43 -5.24 -3.52
CA GLY A 55 -15.27 -6.13 -3.55
C GLY A 55 -14.32 -5.91 -2.37
N THR A 56 -14.04 -4.65 -2.02
CA THR A 56 -13.17 -4.34 -0.88
C THR A 56 -13.72 -4.80 0.47
N PHE A 57 -15.04 -4.83 0.64
CA PHE A 57 -15.68 -5.38 1.84
C PHE A 57 -15.64 -6.91 1.85
N THR A 58 -15.81 -7.56 0.70
CA THR A 58 -15.69 -9.01 0.56
C THR A 58 -14.26 -9.50 0.87
N GLU A 59 -13.23 -8.82 0.38
CA GLU A 59 -11.82 -9.18 0.65
C GLU A 59 -11.21 -8.54 1.91
N LYS A 60 -11.96 -7.68 2.61
CA LYS A 60 -11.52 -6.88 3.78
C LYS A 60 -10.28 -6.00 3.53
N GLY A 61 -10.11 -5.50 2.31
CA GLY A 61 -8.93 -4.74 1.86
C GLY A 61 -9.08 -4.25 0.42
N ALA A 62 -8.01 -3.77 -0.19
CA ALA A 62 -7.99 -3.38 -1.62
C ALA A 62 -6.97 -4.19 -2.43
N GLY A 63 -6.66 -5.41 -1.98
CA GLY A 63 -5.65 -6.29 -2.59
C GLY A 63 -5.93 -6.63 -4.04
N THR A 64 -7.15 -7.10 -4.33
CA THR A 64 -7.59 -7.43 -5.70
C THR A 64 -7.67 -6.16 -6.56
N PHE A 65 -8.17 -5.05 -5.99
CA PHE A 65 -8.22 -3.77 -6.69
C PHE A 65 -6.85 -3.35 -7.23
N TRP A 66 -5.83 -3.31 -6.36
CA TRP A 66 -4.48 -2.91 -6.75
C TRP A 66 -3.78 -3.94 -7.66
N SER A 67 -4.03 -5.24 -7.46
CA SER A 67 -3.53 -6.32 -8.33
C SER A 67 -4.02 -6.21 -9.78
N VAL A 68 -5.23 -5.69 -9.99
CA VAL A 68 -5.79 -5.44 -11.33
C VAL A 68 -5.30 -4.10 -11.87
N VAL A 69 -5.38 -3.03 -11.09
CA VAL A 69 -4.98 -1.68 -11.49
C VAL A 69 -3.53 -1.61 -11.97
N MET A 70 -2.60 -2.29 -11.31
CA MET A 70 -1.19 -2.30 -11.70
C MET A 70 -0.89 -3.00 -13.04
N LYS A 71 -1.88 -3.70 -13.62
CA LYS A 71 -1.79 -4.31 -14.96
C LYS A 71 -2.40 -3.43 -16.06
N LEU A 72 -3.05 -2.32 -15.69
CA LEU A 72 -3.64 -1.38 -16.64
C LEU A 72 -2.59 -0.40 -17.21
N PRO A 73 -2.76 0.12 -18.43
CA PRO A 73 -1.80 1.03 -19.08
C PRO A 73 -1.87 2.46 -18.53
N LEU A 74 -1.71 2.65 -17.21
CA LEU A 74 -1.83 3.94 -16.50
C LEU A 74 -0.84 5.01 -16.99
N GLN A 75 0.31 4.59 -17.53
CA GLN A 75 1.33 5.47 -18.11
C GLN A 75 1.12 5.72 -19.61
N GLY A 76 0.39 4.84 -20.30
CA GLY A 76 0.23 4.85 -21.76
C GLY A 76 -1.07 5.49 -22.24
N ASN A 77 -2.08 5.67 -21.38
CA ASN A 77 -3.35 6.27 -21.75
C ASN A 77 -3.86 7.24 -20.66
N PRO A 78 -4.09 8.53 -20.98
CA PRO A 78 -4.51 9.52 -20.01
C PRO A 78 -5.93 9.29 -19.49
N ILE A 79 -6.85 8.77 -20.31
CA ILE A 79 -8.24 8.49 -19.90
C ILE A 79 -8.26 7.34 -18.89
N VAL A 80 -7.46 6.29 -19.13
CA VAL A 80 -7.28 5.18 -18.18
C VAL A 80 -6.71 5.70 -16.86
N CYS A 81 -5.67 6.55 -16.90
CA CYS A 81 -5.10 7.12 -15.68
C CYS A 81 -6.09 8.03 -14.92
N TRP A 82 -6.80 8.90 -15.62
CA TRP A 82 -7.84 9.78 -15.07
C TRP A 82 -8.97 8.99 -14.39
N LYS A 83 -9.46 7.93 -15.06
CA LYS A 83 -10.46 7.03 -14.49
C LYS A 83 -9.92 6.22 -13.33
N PHE A 84 -8.64 5.82 -13.35
CA PHE A 84 -7.98 5.19 -12.21
C PHE A 84 -8.00 6.12 -10.99
N CYS A 85 -7.58 7.39 -11.14
CA CYS A 85 -7.63 8.36 -10.05
C CYS A 85 -9.06 8.52 -9.50
N HIS A 86 -10.07 8.58 -10.38
CA HIS A 86 -11.47 8.65 -9.95
C HIS A 86 -11.96 7.41 -9.19
N VAL A 87 -11.72 6.21 -9.72
CA VAL A 87 -12.15 4.97 -9.08
C VAL A 87 -11.39 4.75 -7.77
N LEU A 88 -10.09 5.04 -7.73
CA LEU A 88 -9.31 5.01 -6.50
C LEU A 88 -9.87 5.97 -5.45
N HIS A 89 -10.21 7.21 -5.82
CA HIS A 89 -10.82 8.17 -4.90
C HIS A 89 -12.12 7.62 -4.29
N LYS A 90 -13.02 7.05 -5.09
CA LYS A 90 -14.24 6.42 -4.56
C LYS A 90 -13.93 5.17 -3.72
N VAL A 91 -12.96 4.34 -4.10
CA VAL A 91 -12.55 3.15 -3.31
C VAL A 91 -11.99 3.52 -1.93
N ILE A 92 -11.11 4.52 -1.82
CA ILE A 92 -10.57 4.95 -0.51
C ILE A 92 -11.55 5.80 0.31
N ARG A 93 -12.64 6.28 -0.32
CA ARG A 93 -13.71 7.05 0.33
C ARG A 93 -14.84 6.15 0.86
N GLU A 94 -15.28 5.18 0.07
CA GLU A 94 -16.51 4.41 0.26
C GLU A 94 -16.27 2.91 0.48
N GLY A 95 -15.03 2.43 0.29
CA GLY A 95 -14.63 1.04 0.50
C GLY A 95 -14.35 0.67 1.96
N HIS A 96 -13.92 -0.57 2.17
CA HIS A 96 -13.51 -1.08 3.48
C HIS A 96 -12.36 -0.26 4.08
N HIS A 97 -12.31 -0.06 5.40
CA HIS A 97 -11.32 0.83 6.04
C HIS A 97 -9.85 0.46 5.70
N ASN A 98 -9.54 -0.84 5.55
CA ASN A 98 -8.22 -1.30 5.12
C ASN A 98 -7.85 -0.86 3.69
N ALA A 99 -8.79 -0.46 2.82
CA ALA A 99 -8.49 0.03 1.48
C ALA A 99 -7.58 1.28 1.51
N ILE A 100 -7.71 2.13 2.54
CA ILE A 100 -6.81 3.27 2.77
C ILE A 100 -5.42 2.77 3.15
N LEU A 101 -5.33 1.85 4.12
CA LEU A 101 -4.07 1.27 4.62
C LEU A 101 -3.32 0.53 3.49
N ASP A 102 -4.02 -0.30 2.72
CA ASP A 102 -3.50 -0.98 1.55
C ASP A 102 -3.00 -0.02 0.47
N SER A 103 -3.62 1.16 0.34
CA SER A 103 -3.23 2.16 -0.65
C SER A 103 -1.96 2.93 -0.27
N GLN A 104 -1.57 2.95 1.02
CA GLN A 104 -0.36 3.64 1.49
C GLN A 104 0.92 3.13 0.78
N LYS A 105 1.02 1.82 0.53
CA LYS A 105 2.18 1.21 -0.14
C LYS A 105 2.37 1.64 -1.61
N TYR A 106 1.36 2.32 -2.19
CA TYR A 106 1.37 2.78 -3.58
C TYR A 106 1.52 4.31 -3.73
N GLN A 107 1.71 5.07 -2.64
CA GLN A 107 1.93 6.52 -2.71
C GLN A 107 3.01 6.92 -3.72
N THR A 108 4.17 6.23 -3.71
CA THR A 108 5.29 6.51 -4.64
C THR A 108 4.86 6.34 -6.10
N SER A 109 4.11 5.26 -6.42
CA SER A 109 3.59 5.02 -7.77
C SER A 109 2.59 6.09 -8.20
N ILE A 110 1.71 6.55 -7.31
CA ILE A 110 0.78 7.67 -7.58
C ILE A 110 1.56 8.97 -7.82
N LYS A 111 2.61 9.21 -7.02
CA LYS A 111 3.46 10.41 -7.12
C LYS A 111 4.22 10.46 -8.43
N ASP A 112 4.75 9.32 -8.88
CA ASP A 112 5.50 9.24 -10.14
C ASP A 112 4.58 9.27 -11.36
N LEU A 113 3.36 8.72 -11.28
CA LEU A 113 2.30 8.97 -12.27
C LEU A 113 1.95 10.47 -12.38
N GLY A 114 1.78 11.15 -11.25
CA GLY A 114 1.50 12.59 -11.21
C GLY A 114 2.63 13.44 -11.83
N LYS A 115 3.89 13.09 -11.56
CA LYS A 115 5.06 13.72 -12.21
C LYS A 115 5.05 13.49 -13.72
N LEU A 116 4.87 12.23 -14.16
CA LEU A 116 4.87 11.85 -15.57
C LEU A 116 3.81 12.63 -16.37
N TRP A 117 2.56 12.62 -15.91
CA TRP A 117 1.47 13.32 -16.57
C TRP A 117 1.59 14.84 -16.44
N GLY A 118 2.22 15.35 -15.39
CA GLY A 118 2.52 16.78 -15.22
C GLY A 118 3.51 17.38 -16.24
N LEU A 119 4.29 16.55 -16.94
CA LEU A 119 5.09 16.99 -18.09
C LEU A 119 4.21 17.36 -19.29
N LEU A 120 3.01 16.77 -19.40
CA LEU A 120 2.05 17.00 -20.46
C LEU A 120 1.02 18.04 -20.00
N LYS A 121 1.29 19.32 -20.29
CA LYS A 121 0.43 20.43 -19.83
C LYS A 121 -0.95 20.47 -20.49
N ASP A 122 -1.10 19.85 -21.67
CA ASP A 122 -2.32 19.85 -22.46
C ASP A 122 -3.27 18.67 -22.15
N GLY A 123 -4.57 18.88 -22.43
CA GLY A 123 -5.58 17.83 -22.38
C GLY A 123 -5.95 17.36 -20.97
N TYR A 124 -5.43 16.20 -20.58
CA TYR A 124 -5.67 15.57 -19.28
C TYR A 124 -4.43 15.56 -18.37
N GLY A 125 -3.22 15.83 -18.87
CA GLY A 125 -2.00 15.61 -18.07
C GLY A 125 -1.94 16.50 -16.82
N ARG A 126 -2.28 17.79 -16.96
CA ARG A 126 -2.48 18.70 -15.81
C ARG A 126 -3.58 18.23 -14.86
N LEU A 127 -4.69 17.68 -15.37
CA LEU A 127 -5.79 17.19 -14.53
C LEU A 127 -5.32 16.00 -13.67
N ILE A 128 -4.66 15.03 -14.31
CA ILE A 128 -4.10 13.83 -13.66
C ILE A 128 -3.06 14.25 -12.62
N GLN A 129 -2.17 15.21 -12.94
CA GLN A 129 -1.18 15.74 -12.00
C GLN A 129 -1.85 16.26 -10.71
N CYS A 130 -2.81 17.18 -10.83
CA CYS A 130 -3.56 17.71 -9.68
C CYS A 130 -4.28 16.59 -8.91
N TYR A 131 -4.84 15.60 -9.61
CA TYR A 131 -5.57 14.52 -8.94
C TYR A 131 -4.64 13.54 -8.21
N CYS A 132 -3.48 13.21 -8.77
CA CYS A 132 -2.46 12.43 -8.08
C CYS A 132 -1.98 13.13 -6.79
N ILE A 133 -1.82 14.46 -6.81
CA ILE A 133 -1.45 15.23 -5.61
C ILE A 133 -2.58 15.17 -4.58
N LEU A 134 -3.83 15.42 -4.98
CA LEU A 134 -5.01 15.29 -4.09
C LEU A 134 -5.11 13.90 -3.44
N LEU A 135 -4.91 12.83 -4.21
CA LEU A 135 -4.95 11.45 -3.70
C LEU A 135 -3.83 11.18 -2.69
N ILE A 136 -2.62 11.71 -2.90
CA ILE A 136 -1.53 11.62 -1.94
C ILE A 136 -1.85 12.43 -0.68
N SER A 137 -2.42 13.63 -0.83
CA SER A 137 -2.85 14.47 0.29
C SER A 137 -3.89 13.76 1.16
N LYS A 138 -4.90 13.12 0.54
CA LYS A 138 -5.89 12.27 1.25
C LYS A 138 -5.23 11.09 1.98
N LEU A 139 -4.30 10.38 1.32
CA LEU A 139 -3.59 9.25 1.95
C LEU A 139 -2.71 9.70 3.13
N GLU A 140 -2.01 10.83 3.01
CA GLU A 140 -1.21 11.41 4.09
C GLU A 140 -2.08 11.91 5.25
N PHE A 141 -3.22 12.55 4.96
CA PHE A 141 -4.19 12.96 5.99
C PHE A 141 -4.66 11.77 6.82
N HIS A 142 -5.07 10.66 6.19
CA HIS A 142 -5.48 9.45 6.92
C HIS A 142 -4.30 8.69 7.56
N ARG A 143 -3.06 8.85 7.06
CA ARG A 143 -1.86 8.28 7.69
C ARG A 143 -1.55 8.97 9.02
N LYS A 144 -1.75 10.29 9.08
CA LYS A 144 -1.59 11.08 10.31
C LYS A 144 -2.78 10.94 11.26
N ASN A 145 -4.00 10.92 10.71
CA ASN A 145 -5.26 10.93 11.46
C ASN A 145 -6.08 9.65 11.19
N PRO A 146 -5.63 8.46 11.64
CA PRO A 146 -6.27 7.17 11.33
C PRO A 146 -7.67 7.00 11.96
N ARG A 147 -8.08 7.89 12.87
CA ARG A 147 -9.44 7.91 13.44
C ARG A 147 -10.50 8.46 12.48
N PHE A 148 -10.13 9.22 11.44
CA PHE A 148 -11.09 9.67 10.42
C PHE A 148 -11.41 8.56 9.40
N PRO A 149 -12.69 8.23 9.17
CA PRO A 149 -13.10 7.31 8.11
C PRO A 149 -12.89 7.93 6.72
N GLY A 150 -12.79 7.09 5.69
CA GLY A 150 -12.49 7.53 4.31
C GLY A 150 -13.49 8.53 3.71
N ASN A 151 -14.75 8.47 4.14
CA ASN A 151 -15.82 9.40 3.75
C ASN A 151 -15.82 10.72 4.56
N LEU A 152 -14.86 10.87 5.47
CA LEU A 152 -14.68 11.95 6.45
C LEU A 152 -15.83 12.15 7.45
N SER A 153 -16.86 11.30 7.44
CA SER A 153 -18.06 11.50 8.28
C SER A 153 -17.81 11.12 9.75
N VAL A 154 -17.51 12.11 10.59
CA VAL A 154 -17.46 12.00 12.06
C VAL A 154 -18.53 12.88 12.71
N THR A 155 -19.01 12.48 13.89
CA THR A 155 -19.88 13.33 14.75
C THR A 155 -19.07 14.41 15.45
N ASP A 156 -19.74 15.42 16.01
CA ASP A 156 -19.07 16.47 16.77
C ASP A 156 -18.32 15.90 18.00
N GLU A 157 -18.95 14.99 18.75
CA GLU A 157 -18.31 14.25 19.86
C GLU A 157 -17.05 13.50 19.40
N GLN A 158 -17.10 12.84 18.24
CA GLN A 158 -15.94 12.15 17.68
C GLN A 158 -14.85 13.14 17.24
N LEU A 159 -15.21 14.31 16.70
CA LEU A 159 -14.26 15.36 16.36
C LEU A 159 -13.55 15.91 17.61
N ASP A 160 -14.27 16.06 18.72
CA ASP A 160 -13.73 16.44 20.04
C ASP A 160 -12.76 15.40 20.59
N ASP A 161 -13.12 14.11 20.49
CA ASP A 161 -12.28 13.00 20.95
C ASP A 161 -11.06 12.78 20.04
N ILE A 162 -11.17 13.03 18.73
CA ILE A 162 -10.03 13.01 17.79
C ILE A 162 -9.07 14.18 18.06
N GLY A 163 -9.60 15.35 18.41
CA GLY A 163 -8.79 16.50 18.83
C GLY A 163 -8.19 16.37 20.23
N GLU A 164 -8.47 15.27 20.95
CA GLU A 164 -8.05 14.98 22.34
C GLU A 164 -8.35 16.11 23.34
N ARG A 165 -9.27 17.02 22.96
CA ARG A 165 -9.55 18.32 23.60
C ARG A 165 -8.32 19.22 23.78
N ASP A 166 -7.24 18.97 23.02
CA ASP A 166 -6.01 19.77 23.03
C ASP A 166 -6.00 20.80 21.89
N VAL A 167 -5.77 22.05 22.27
CA VAL A 167 -5.63 23.21 21.38
C VAL A 167 -4.54 22.99 20.31
N ASN A 168 -3.44 22.32 20.67
CA ASN A 168 -2.33 22.03 19.75
C ASN A 168 -2.74 21.03 18.66
N VAL A 169 -3.51 20.00 19.02
CA VAL A 169 -4.03 19.01 18.08
C VAL A 169 -5.07 19.65 17.17
N PHE A 170 -5.98 20.48 17.70
CA PHE A 170 -6.91 21.25 16.88
C PHE A 170 -6.20 22.23 15.93
N PHE A 171 -5.11 22.86 16.36
CA PHE A 171 -4.32 23.76 15.51
C PHE A 171 -3.71 22.98 14.34
N GLN A 172 -3.08 21.84 14.62
CA GLN A 172 -2.52 20.96 13.59
C GLN A 172 -3.59 20.42 12.63
N LEU A 173 -4.75 19.96 13.15
CA LEU A 173 -5.88 19.51 12.33
C LEU A 173 -6.38 20.62 11.40
N SER A 174 -6.45 21.87 11.87
CA SER A 174 -6.90 22.99 11.03
C SER A 174 -5.96 23.26 9.85
N CYS A 175 -4.64 23.18 10.05
CA CYS A 175 -3.64 23.25 8.98
C CYS A 175 -3.83 22.11 7.96
N GLU A 176 -4.07 20.90 8.43
CA GLU A 176 -4.23 19.72 7.56
C GLU A 176 -5.55 19.71 6.80
N PHE A 177 -6.63 20.22 7.39
CA PHE A 177 -7.88 20.47 6.66
C PHE A 177 -7.68 21.51 5.56
N PHE A 178 -6.97 22.60 5.85
CA PHE A 178 -6.66 23.61 4.84
C PHE A 178 -5.79 23.05 3.70
N ASP A 179 -4.75 22.26 3.99
CA ASP A 179 -3.87 21.66 2.99
C ASP A 179 -4.65 20.73 2.04
N TYR A 180 -5.52 19.88 2.60
CA TYR A 180 -6.39 18.99 1.82
C TYR A 180 -7.42 19.79 1.00
N MET A 181 -8.04 20.82 1.59
CA MET A 181 -8.99 21.71 0.91
C MET A 181 -8.36 22.47 -0.26
N ASP A 182 -7.11 22.93 -0.14
CA ASP A 182 -6.39 23.59 -1.24
C ASP A 182 -6.15 22.65 -2.43
N GLU A 183 -5.82 21.37 -2.21
CA GLU A 183 -5.64 20.39 -3.29
C GLU A 183 -6.98 20.03 -3.98
N ILE A 184 -8.09 20.02 -3.23
CA ILE A 184 -9.43 19.87 -3.83
C ILE A 184 -9.72 21.05 -4.76
N LEU A 185 -9.47 22.28 -4.30
CA LEU A 185 -9.69 23.51 -5.09
C LEU A 185 -8.75 23.59 -6.29
N ALA A 186 -7.51 23.10 -6.18
CA ALA A 186 -6.55 23.04 -7.27
C ALA A 186 -7.02 22.10 -8.39
N LEU A 187 -7.50 20.89 -8.05
CA LEU A 187 -8.08 19.95 -9.01
C LEU A 187 -9.35 20.53 -9.66
N GLN A 188 -10.24 21.10 -8.85
CA GLN A 188 -11.46 21.75 -9.32
C GLN A 188 -11.20 22.85 -10.34
N ALA A 189 -10.26 23.76 -10.04
CA ALA A 189 -9.88 24.85 -10.93
C ALA A 189 -9.27 24.33 -12.24
N ALA A 190 -8.45 23.27 -12.17
CA ALA A 190 -7.91 22.62 -13.36
C ALA A 190 -9.00 21.97 -14.23
N VAL A 191 -9.97 21.26 -13.62
CA VAL A 191 -11.08 20.62 -14.34
C VAL A 191 -11.96 21.66 -15.04
N PHE A 192 -12.46 22.68 -14.33
CA PHE A 192 -13.30 23.72 -14.93
C PHE A 192 -12.55 24.53 -16.00
N GLY A 193 -11.27 24.84 -15.77
CA GLY A 193 -10.41 25.49 -16.77
C GLY A 193 -10.11 24.63 -18.02
N SER A 194 -10.51 23.35 -18.02
CA SER A 194 -10.36 22.43 -19.16
C SER A 194 -11.68 22.16 -19.91
N LEU A 195 -12.79 22.78 -19.50
CA LEU A 195 -14.08 22.66 -20.18
C LEU A 195 -14.16 23.68 -21.32
N ASP A 196 -14.45 23.19 -22.52
CA ASP A 196 -14.64 23.98 -23.72
C ASP A 196 -16.08 23.76 -24.24
N MET A 197 -16.81 24.85 -24.47
CA MET A 197 -18.17 24.85 -25.01
C MET A 197 -18.31 24.04 -26.31
N SER A 198 -17.27 24.01 -27.14
CA SER A 198 -17.27 23.34 -28.45
C SER A 198 -17.05 21.82 -28.39
N ARG A 199 -16.31 21.32 -27.39
CA ARG A 199 -15.75 19.95 -27.43
C ARG A 199 -15.91 19.14 -26.14
N SER A 200 -15.99 19.80 -25.00
CA SER A 200 -15.95 19.18 -23.67
C SER A 200 -16.98 19.79 -22.71
N ASN A 201 -18.10 20.31 -23.23
CA ASN A 201 -19.15 20.90 -22.40
C ASN A 201 -19.84 19.84 -21.52
N SER A 202 -20.52 20.28 -20.46
CA SER A 202 -21.07 19.41 -19.40
C SER A 202 -22.15 18.42 -19.86
N MET A 203 -22.70 18.57 -21.07
CA MET A 203 -23.69 17.65 -21.65
C MET A 203 -23.04 16.57 -22.55
N THR A 204 -21.73 16.66 -22.83
CA THR A 204 -21.00 15.66 -23.62
C THR A 204 -20.39 14.57 -22.74
N ASN A 205 -20.26 13.34 -23.27
CA ASN A 205 -19.57 12.24 -22.59
C ASN A 205 -18.13 12.62 -22.16
N CYS A 206 -17.41 13.41 -22.97
CA CYS A 206 -16.09 13.94 -22.65
C CYS A 206 -16.13 14.88 -21.44
N GLY A 207 -17.00 15.90 -21.47
CA GLY A 207 -17.17 16.84 -20.36
C GLY A 207 -17.61 16.13 -19.08
N GLN A 208 -18.53 15.17 -19.17
CA GLN A 208 -18.95 14.34 -18.03
C GLN A 208 -17.81 13.46 -17.50
N CYS A 209 -16.95 12.92 -18.37
CA CYS A 209 -15.74 12.20 -17.94
C CYS A 209 -14.80 13.10 -17.14
N ARG A 210 -14.69 14.39 -17.47
CA ARG A 210 -13.91 15.40 -16.72
C ARG A 210 -14.60 15.85 -15.43
N LEU A 211 -15.93 15.95 -15.43
CA LEU A 211 -16.72 16.46 -14.30
C LEU A 211 -16.98 15.41 -13.21
N ALA A 212 -17.17 14.13 -13.56
CA ALA A 212 -17.54 13.08 -12.60
C ALA A 212 -16.62 13.01 -11.35
N PRO A 213 -15.29 13.17 -11.45
CA PRO A 213 -14.41 13.14 -10.28
C PRO A 213 -14.56 14.31 -9.31
N LEU A 214 -15.27 15.38 -9.70
CA LEU A 214 -15.61 16.46 -8.78
C LEU A 214 -16.73 16.08 -7.80
N ILE A 215 -17.47 14.99 -8.04
CA ILE A 215 -18.48 14.49 -7.09
C ILE A 215 -17.86 14.13 -5.73
N PRO A 216 -16.87 13.21 -5.62
CA PRO A 216 -16.21 12.95 -4.34
C PRO A 216 -15.43 14.17 -3.81
N CYS A 217 -14.96 15.06 -4.68
CA CYS A 217 -14.35 16.33 -4.26
C CYS A 217 -15.34 17.23 -3.51
N ILE A 218 -16.57 17.40 -4.01
CA ILE A 218 -17.65 18.16 -3.36
C ILE A 218 -18.03 17.52 -2.02
N GLN A 219 -18.14 16.19 -1.99
CA GLN A 219 -18.45 15.45 -0.77
C GLN A 219 -17.39 15.66 0.32
N ASP A 220 -16.09 15.56 -0.03
CA ASP A 220 -14.99 15.73 0.91
C ASP A 220 -14.82 17.20 1.33
N SER A 221 -14.93 18.17 0.40
CA SER A 221 -14.84 19.59 0.74
C SER A 221 -15.95 20.07 1.66
N SER A 222 -17.14 19.45 1.61
CA SER A 222 -18.25 19.84 2.50
C SER A 222 -17.94 19.49 3.95
N GLN A 223 -17.36 18.32 4.19
CA GLN A 223 -16.94 17.89 5.53
C GLN A 223 -15.73 18.69 6.00
N LEU A 224 -14.71 18.89 5.15
CA LEU A 224 -13.54 19.70 5.49
C LEU A 224 -13.92 21.15 5.84
N TYR A 225 -14.86 21.77 5.12
CA TYR A 225 -15.37 23.09 5.45
C TYR A 225 -16.06 23.11 6.83
N ASP A 226 -16.95 22.15 7.10
CA ASP A 226 -17.68 22.07 8.37
C ASP A 226 -16.73 21.91 9.57
N TYR A 227 -15.77 20.99 9.47
CA TYR A 227 -14.77 20.78 10.52
C TYR A 227 -13.81 21.95 10.65
N THR A 228 -13.43 22.61 9.55
CA THR A 228 -12.62 23.83 9.60
C THR A 228 -13.34 24.94 10.37
N VAL A 229 -14.63 25.16 10.11
CA VAL A 229 -15.42 26.16 10.86
C VAL A 229 -15.46 25.80 12.35
N LYS A 230 -15.85 24.56 12.69
CA LYS A 230 -15.96 24.09 14.08
C LYS A 230 -14.63 24.18 14.83
N VAL A 231 -13.53 23.77 14.22
CA VAL A 231 -12.19 23.83 14.82
C VAL A 231 -11.68 25.26 14.97
N LEU A 232 -11.91 26.15 13.98
CA LEU A 232 -11.51 27.56 14.10
C LEU A 232 -12.24 28.28 15.25
N PHE A 233 -13.52 28.01 15.49
CA PHE A 233 -14.22 28.54 16.66
C PHE A 233 -13.62 28.04 17.98
N LYS A 234 -13.23 26.76 18.09
CA LYS A 234 -12.53 26.22 19.28
C LYS A 234 -11.17 26.86 19.49
N LEU A 235 -10.39 27.06 18.42
CA LEU A 235 -9.11 27.75 18.49
C LEU A 235 -9.29 29.20 18.94
N HIS A 236 -10.29 29.92 18.43
CA HIS A 236 -10.61 31.28 18.86
C HIS A 236 -11.15 31.38 20.30
N ALA A 237 -11.71 30.30 20.86
CA ALA A 237 -12.09 30.23 22.27
C ALA A 237 -10.88 30.00 23.21
N ALA A 238 -9.75 29.49 22.70
CA ALA A 238 -8.59 29.10 23.50
C ALA A 238 -7.32 29.94 23.26
N LEU A 239 -7.20 30.63 22.11
CA LEU A 239 -6.02 31.39 21.70
C LEU A 239 -6.35 32.86 21.40
N PRO A 240 -5.39 33.79 21.60
CA PRO A 240 -5.55 35.18 21.20
C PRO A 240 -5.87 35.32 19.69
N PRO A 241 -6.74 36.27 19.30
CA PRO A 241 -7.10 36.48 17.89
C PRO A 241 -5.90 36.71 16.96
N ASP A 242 -4.83 37.32 17.46
CA ASP A 242 -3.62 37.67 16.70
C ASP A 242 -2.85 36.42 16.24
N THR A 243 -2.83 35.37 17.07
CA THR A 243 -2.23 34.06 16.73
C THR A 243 -2.93 33.39 15.54
N LEU A 244 -4.21 33.70 15.32
CA LEU A 244 -5.07 33.08 14.30
C LEU A 244 -5.33 33.98 13.08
N ILE A 245 -4.58 35.07 12.89
CA ILE A 245 -4.71 35.93 11.69
C ILE A 245 -4.53 35.11 10.41
N GLY A 246 -3.42 34.38 10.27
CA GLY A 246 -3.14 33.57 9.07
C GLY A 246 -4.17 32.46 8.81
N HIS A 247 -4.77 31.91 9.87
CA HIS A 247 -5.85 30.93 9.76
C HIS A 247 -7.13 31.56 9.20
N ARG A 248 -7.51 32.74 9.70
CA ARG A 248 -8.65 33.51 9.18
C ARG A 248 -8.42 33.94 7.73
N GLU A 249 -7.22 34.40 7.37
CA GLU A 249 -6.89 34.77 6.00
C GLU A 249 -6.96 33.58 5.03
N ARG A 250 -6.36 32.42 5.39
CA ARG A 250 -6.41 31.20 4.57
C ARG A 250 -7.84 30.68 4.43
N PHE A 251 -8.61 30.67 5.51
CA PHE A 251 -10.05 30.33 5.48
C PHE A 251 -10.82 31.26 4.53
N LEU A 252 -10.66 32.58 4.63
CA LEU A 252 -11.37 33.53 3.77
C LEU A 252 -11.04 33.37 2.28
N GLN A 253 -9.79 33.01 1.95
CA GLN A 253 -9.39 32.70 0.58
C GLN A 253 -10.03 31.40 0.08
N GLN A 254 -10.01 30.34 0.88
CA GLN A 254 -10.63 29.06 0.53
C GLN A 254 -12.16 29.14 0.45
N PHE A 255 -12.80 29.85 1.38
CA PHE A 255 -14.24 30.09 1.41
C PHE A 255 -14.73 30.71 0.11
N LYS A 256 -14.08 31.78 -0.38
CA LYS A 256 -14.42 32.42 -1.66
C LYS A 256 -14.29 31.46 -2.85
N LYS A 257 -13.20 30.68 -2.91
CA LYS A 257 -12.99 29.67 -3.96
C LYS A 257 -14.06 28.57 -3.90
N LEU A 258 -14.40 28.09 -2.69
CA LEU A 258 -15.36 27.02 -2.46
C LEU A 258 -16.80 27.47 -2.74
N GLN A 259 -17.17 28.68 -2.33
CA GLN A 259 -18.45 29.31 -2.66
C GLN A 259 -18.63 29.41 -4.18
N GLN A 260 -17.60 29.89 -4.89
CA GLN A 260 -17.60 29.93 -6.36
C GLN A 260 -17.67 28.53 -6.98
N PHE A 261 -16.96 27.53 -6.41
CA PHE A 261 -17.04 26.15 -6.86
C PHE A 261 -18.46 25.60 -6.74
N TYR A 262 -19.09 25.69 -5.55
CA TYR A 262 -20.42 25.15 -5.31
C TYR A 262 -21.49 25.88 -6.14
N LEU A 263 -21.40 27.20 -6.31
CA LEU A 263 -22.26 27.97 -7.21
C LEU A 263 -22.08 27.54 -8.68
N SER A 264 -20.85 27.30 -9.12
CA SER A 264 -20.60 26.85 -10.50
C SER A 264 -21.08 25.41 -10.71
N ALA A 265 -20.89 24.53 -9.73
CA ALA A 265 -21.33 23.13 -9.77
C ALA A 265 -22.87 23.01 -9.73
N SER A 266 -23.55 23.75 -8.85
CA SER A 266 -25.02 23.72 -8.76
C SER A 266 -25.71 24.25 -10.02
N ASN A 267 -25.05 25.14 -10.79
CA ASN A 267 -25.52 25.61 -12.08
C ASN A 267 -25.36 24.58 -13.23
N LEU A 268 -24.46 23.61 -13.10
CA LEU A 268 -24.24 22.59 -14.14
C LEU A 268 -25.28 21.48 -14.06
N GLN A 269 -26.02 21.28 -15.17
CA GLN A 269 -27.06 20.26 -15.30
C GLN A 269 -26.58 18.84 -14.97
N TYR A 270 -25.31 18.52 -15.23
CA TYR A 270 -24.72 17.22 -14.89
C TYR A 270 -24.79 16.90 -13.39
N PHE A 271 -24.46 17.87 -12.51
CA PHE A 271 -24.49 17.61 -11.07
C PHE A 271 -25.92 17.57 -10.52
N LYS A 272 -26.84 18.41 -11.02
CA LYS A 272 -28.24 18.47 -10.55
C LYS A 272 -28.97 17.11 -10.51
N HIS A 273 -28.63 16.20 -11.42
CA HIS A 273 -29.23 14.87 -11.52
C HIS A 273 -28.52 13.79 -10.69
N LEU A 274 -27.32 14.08 -10.16
CA LEU A 274 -26.46 13.11 -9.48
C LEU A 274 -26.26 13.44 -7.99
N ILE A 275 -26.17 14.72 -7.64
CA ILE A 275 -25.96 15.21 -6.27
C ILE A 275 -26.69 16.54 -6.04
N HIS A 276 -27.22 16.71 -4.83
CA HIS A 276 -27.60 18.02 -4.32
C HIS A 276 -26.37 18.74 -3.76
N VAL A 277 -25.79 19.64 -4.53
CA VAL A 277 -24.66 20.49 -4.10
C VAL A 277 -25.19 21.53 -3.10
N PRO A 278 -24.69 21.56 -1.84
CA PRO A 278 -25.13 22.55 -0.87
C PRO A 278 -24.65 23.96 -1.26
N LEU A 279 -25.46 24.97 -0.96
CA LEU A 279 -25.07 26.37 -1.09
C LEU A 279 -24.39 26.83 0.20
N LEU A 280 -23.22 27.48 0.08
CA LEU A 280 -22.61 28.16 1.22
C LEU A 280 -23.30 29.51 1.49
N PRO A 281 -23.29 30.01 2.73
CA PRO A 281 -23.79 31.34 3.05
C PRO A 281 -23.14 32.45 2.20
N GLU A 282 -23.82 33.58 2.00
CA GLU A 282 -23.25 34.71 1.26
C GLU A 282 -22.02 35.32 1.96
N LYS A 283 -22.06 35.38 3.30
CA LYS A 283 -21.01 35.93 4.15
C LYS A 283 -20.28 34.80 4.90
N PRO A 284 -18.94 34.87 5.04
CA PRO A 284 -18.19 33.92 5.86
C PRO A 284 -18.55 34.08 7.35
N PRO A 285 -18.50 33.00 8.17
CA PRO A 285 -18.68 33.08 9.62
C PRO A 285 -17.69 34.05 10.28
N ASN A 286 -18.13 34.81 11.28
CA ASN A 286 -17.22 35.66 12.07
C ASN A 286 -16.72 34.91 13.32
N PHE A 287 -15.53 34.34 13.24
CA PHE A 287 -14.92 33.58 14.35
C PHE A 287 -14.66 34.37 15.64
N LEU A 288 -14.76 35.71 15.61
CA LEU A 288 -14.67 36.54 16.82
C LEU A 288 -16.01 36.66 17.56
N ILE A 289 -17.11 36.18 16.97
CA ILE A 289 -18.47 36.25 17.51
C ILE A 289 -18.94 34.82 17.80
N ALA A 290 -18.92 34.42 19.07
CA ALA A 290 -19.27 33.06 19.48
C ALA A 290 -20.71 32.64 19.10
N SER A 291 -21.65 33.58 18.94
CA SER A 291 -23.01 33.29 18.45
C SER A 291 -23.06 32.88 16.98
N ASP A 292 -22.06 33.22 16.15
CA ASP A 292 -22.03 32.80 14.74
C ASP A 292 -21.82 31.29 14.61
N LEU A 293 -21.20 30.63 15.59
CA LEU A 293 -21.13 29.15 15.64
C LEU A 293 -22.53 28.54 15.78
N SER A 294 -23.43 29.17 16.55
CA SER A 294 -24.82 28.69 16.71
C SER A 294 -25.69 28.95 15.48
N ALA A 295 -25.25 29.83 14.57
CA ALA A 295 -25.89 30.09 13.29
C ALA A 295 -25.29 29.26 12.13
N HIS A 296 -24.18 28.55 12.35
CA HIS A 296 -23.53 27.74 11.33
C HIS A 296 -24.32 26.45 11.07
N VAL A 297 -24.80 26.29 9.84
CA VAL A 297 -25.48 25.08 9.37
C VAL A 297 -24.52 24.27 8.52
N SER A 298 -24.23 23.04 8.94
CA SER A 298 -23.36 22.12 8.21
C SER A 298 -23.88 21.87 6.78
N PRO A 299 -23.10 22.16 5.73
CA PRO A 299 -23.54 21.96 4.35
C PRO A 299 -23.54 20.46 4.00
N VAL A 300 -24.72 19.85 4.02
CA VAL A 300 -24.89 18.41 3.70
C VAL A 300 -25.04 18.21 2.18
N VAL A 301 -24.17 17.40 1.59
CA VAL A 301 -24.30 16.92 0.21
C VAL A 301 -25.23 15.72 0.20
N ILE A 302 -26.43 15.86 -0.37
CA ILE A 302 -27.42 14.78 -0.45
C ILE A 302 -27.31 14.09 -1.82
N LEU A 303 -27.09 12.78 -1.84
CA LEU A 303 -27.28 11.98 -3.06
C LEU A 303 -28.78 11.62 -3.16
N PRO A 304 -29.47 11.90 -4.28
CA PRO A 304 -30.79 11.35 -4.52
C PRO A 304 -30.75 9.82 -4.46
N PRO A 305 -31.76 9.14 -3.90
CA PRO A 305 -31.86 7.69 -4.04
C PRO A 305 -31.94 7.34 -5.54
N HIS A 306 -31.02 6.49 -6.00
CA HIS A 306 -30.95 6.11 -7.40
C HIS A 306 -32.30 5.52 -7.86
N THR A 307 -32.87 6.06 -8.93
CA THR A 307 -34.07 5.49 -9.54
C THR A 307 -33.72 4.18 -10.25
N ASP A 308 -34.49 3.13 -9.94
CA ASP A 308 -34.31 1.80 -10.52
C ASP A 308 -34.66 1.81 -12.02
N THR A 309 -33.65 2.09 -12.83
CA THR A 309 -33.69 1.80 -14.27
C THR A 309 -33.58 0.29 -14.49
N PRO A 310 -34.29 -0.29 -15.46
CA PRO A 310 -34.38 -1.74 -15.66
C PRO A 310 -33.09 -2.43 -16.17
N GLU A 311 -31.92 -1.79 -16.04
CA GLU A 311 -30.60 -2.38 -16.23
C GLU A 311 -29.94 -2.89 -14.93
N ASN A 312 -30.65 -2.77 -13.79
CA ASN A 312 -30.17 -3.15 -12.45
C ASN A 312 -30.67 -4.53 -11.99
N GLU A 313 -30.65 -5.55 -12.87
CA GLU A 313 -30.74 -6.93 -12.37
C GLU A 313 -29.51 -7.26 -11.52
N THR A 314 -29.76 -7.61 -10.26
CA THR A 314 -28.74 -8.07 -9.30
C THR A 314 -28.26 -9.46 -9.70
N VAL A 315 -26.94 -9.67 -9.69
CA VAL A 315 -26.34 -10.98 -9.92
C VAL A 315 -26.39 -11.77 -8.61
N ASP A 316 -27.55 -12.34 -8.29
CA ASP A 316 -27.69 -13.28 -7.17
C ASP A 316 -27.17 -14.67 -7.57
N MET A 317 -26.22 -15.17 -6.77
CA MET A 317 -25.68 -16.52 -6.89
C MET A 317 -26.28 -17.39 -5.79
N ASN A 318 -27.12 -18.36 -6.20
CA ASN A 318 -27.87 -19.32 -5.38
C ASN A 318 -28.97 -18.65 -4.53
N LEU A 319 -30.25 -19.04 -4.64
CA LEU A 319 -30.71 -20.37 -4.25
C LEU A 319 -32.15 -20.69 -4.71
N ILE A 320 -32.35 -21.93 -5.21
CA ILE A 320 -33.60 -22.71 -5.33
C ILE A 320 -34.71 -22.22 -6.30
N ASP A 321 -34.91 -23.05 -7.33
CA ASP A 321 -36.12 -23.17 -8.15
C ASP A 321 -37.25 -23.88 -7.37
N THR A 322 -38.40 -23.22 -7.23
CA THR A 322 -39.70 -23.88 -7.03
C THR A 322 -40.73 -23.32 -8.00
N THR A 323 -40.70 -23.83 -9.23
CA THR A 323 -41.83 -24.28 -10.05
C THR A 323 -43.19 -23.54 -9.98
N VAL A 324 -43.72 -23.35 -11.20
CA VAL A 324 -45.13 -23.12 -11.60
C VAL A 324 -45.57 -21.66 -11.80
N PRO A 325 -45.58 -21.16 -13.05
CA PRO A 325 -46.38 -19.99 -13.42
C PRO A 325 -47.83 -20.41 -13.73
N LYS A 326 -48.81 -19.82 -13.03
CA LYS A 326 -50.21 -19.79 -13.48
C LYS A 326 -50.82 -18.41 -13.23
N ALA A 327 -51.30 -17.80 -14.31
CA ALA A 327 -52.00 -16.53 -14.29
C ALA A 327 -53.36 -16.63 -13.57
N CYS A 328 -53.82 -15.52 -13.00
CA CYS A 328 -55.24 -15.20 -12.77
C CYS A 328 -55.42 -13.67 -12.58
N PRO A 329 -56.67 -13.16 -12.64
CA PRO A 329 -56.91 -11.79 -13.13
C PRO A 329 -57.48 -10.81 -12.06
N SER A 330 -58.02 -9.70 -12.56
CA SER A 330 -58.76 -8.61 -11.89
C SER A 330 -59.58 -8.99 -10.64
N PRO A 331 -59.58 -8.13 -9.60
CA PRO A 331 -60.50 -8.26 -8.47
C PRO A 331 -61.84 -7.60 -8.76
N ASP A 332 -62.89 -8.41 -8.70
CA ASP A 332 -64.27 -7.99 -8.48
C ASP A 332 -64.82 -8.80 -7.29
N VAL A 333 -65.90 -8.36 -6.66
CA VAL A 333 -66.61 -8.98 -5.51
C VAL A 333 -65.93 -8.87 -4.12
N LEU A 334 -66.58 -8.08 -3.24
CA LEU A 334 -66.80 -8.48 -1.84
C LEU A 334 -68.22 -8.10 -1.39
N GLU A 335 -69.19 -8.88 -1.86
CA GLU A 335 -70.57 -8.88 -1.37
C GLU A 335 -70.76 -10.15 -0.52
N GLY A 336 -71.02 -10.02 0.79
CA GLY A 336 -70.92 -11.19 1.68
C GLY A 336 -71.35 -11.07 3.14
N ILE A 337 -72.05 -10.00 3.56
CA ILE A 337 -72.65 -9.90 4.91
C ILE A 337 -74.06 -9.28 4.85
N LEU A 338 -74.94 -9.88 4.05
CA LEU A 338 -76.39 -9.66 4.11
C LEU A 338 -77.11 -11.02 4.10
N LEU A 339 -78.28 -11.07 4.72
CA LEU A 339 -79.15 -12.26 4.88
C LEU A 339 -78.70 -13.32 5.90
N LYS A 340 -79.03 -13.07 7.18
CA LYS A 340 -79.47 -14.14 8.10
C LYS A 340 -80.41 -13.58 9.17
N ASN A 341 -81.43 -14.39 9.50
CA ASN A 341 -82.42 -14.24 10.58
C ASN A 341 -83.60 -13.28 10.35
N GLU A 342 -84.59 -13.77 9.62
CA GLU A 342 -85.99 -13.46 9.95
C GLU A 342 -86.54 -14.40 11.05
N HIS A 343 -87.72 -14.05 11.57
CA HIS A 343 -88.71 -14.83 12.34
C HIS A 343 -88.65 -14.74 13.88
N HIS A 344 -89.54 -13.94 14.50
CA HIS A 344 -90.78 -14.44 15.15
C HIS A 344 -91.62 -13.33 15.83
N GLN A 345 -92.86 -13.16 15.35
CA GLN A 345 -94.14 -12.99 16.09
C GLN A 345 -94.40 -11.89 17.17
N ARG A 346 -95.56 -11.24 16.94
CA ARG A 346 -96.62 -10.80 17.91
C ARG A 346 -96.48 -9.51 18.74
N ASN A 347 -97.48 -8.65 18.50
CA ASN A 347 -98.35 -7.92 19.45
C ASN A 347 -97.74 -7.31 20.73
N GLY A 348 -97.58 -5.98 20.69
CA GLY A 348 -98.39 -5.09 21.53
C GLY A 348 -98.34 -5.25 23.05
N ALA A 349 -97.30 -4.71 23.68
CA ALA A 349 -97.35 -3.95 24.95
C ALA A 349 -95.93 -3.48 25.32
N SER A 350 -95.48 -2.32 24.80
CA SER A 350 -94.20 -1.71 25.21
C SER A 350 -94.43 -0.72 26.35
N SER A 351 -93.80 -0.98 27.49
CA SER A 351 -93.76 -0.11 28.67
C SER A 351 -93.21 1.29 28.33
N PRO A 352 -93.65 2.38 29.00
CA PRO A 352 -93.23 3.75 28.71
C PRO A 352 -91.69 3.98 28.68
N ASP A 353 -90.90 3.22 29.43
CA ASP A 353 -89.42 3.33 29.43
C ASP A 353 -88.80 3.08 28.04
N GLN A 354 -89.27 2.06 27.31
CA GLN A 354 -88.70 1.73 25.99
C GLN A 354 -89.07 2.75 24.91
N VAL A 355 -90.08 3.58 25.15
CA VAL A 355 -90.43 4.71 24.27
C VAL A 355 -89.44 5.84 24.55
N SER A 356 -89.17 6.14 25.83
CA SER A 356 -88.25 7.21 26.22
C SER A 356 -86.81 6.99 25.75
N GLU A 357 -86.26 5.77 25.84
CA GLU A 357 -84.92 5.48 25.29
C GLU A 357 -84.86 5.63 23.76
N LYS A 358 -85.93 5.22 23.05
CA LYS A 358 -86.03 5.41 21.59
C LYS A 358 -86.13 6.88 21.24
N ASP A 359 -86.91 7.67 21.98
CA ASP A 359 -87.04 9.11 21.78
C ASP A 359 -85.71 9.83 22.02
N MET A 360 -84.94 9.46 23.04
CA MET A 360 -83.58 10.00 23.28
C MET A 360 -82.59 9.64 22.15
N LEU A 361 -82.63 8.40 21.64
CA LEU A 361 -81.81 7.99 20.50
C LEU A 361 -82.22 8.73 19.22
N ILE A 362 -83.52 8.90 19.01
CA ILE A 362 -84.10 9.68 17.91
C ILE A 362 -83.67 11.15 18.01
N GLU A 363 -83.67 11.76 19.20
CA GLU A 363 -83.22 13.14 19.38
C GLU A 363 -81.71 13.28 19.11
N LYS A 364 -80.90 12.31 19.56
CA LYS A 364 -79.46 12.28 19.27
C LYS A 364 -79.18 12.16 17.77
N LEU A 365 -79.86 11.24 17.07
CA LEU A 365 -79.74 11.07 15.62
C LEU A 365 -80.25 12.30 14.85
N HIS A 366 -81.30 12.98 15.32
CA HIS A 366 -81.73 14.25 14.72
C HIS A 366 -80.66 15.34 14.85
N ARG A 367 -80.06 15.52 16.03
CA ARG A 367 -78.94 16.48 16.20
C ARG A 367 -77.74 16.12 15.33
N GLU A 368 -77.41 14.84 15.20
CA GLU A 368 -76.31 14.38 14.34
C GLU A 368 -76.62 14.62 12.85
N ILE A 369 -77.86 14.40 12.41
CA ILE A 369 -78.33 14.75 11.06
C ILE A 369 -78.31 16.26 10.83
N GLU A 370 -78.65 17.09 11.82
CA GLU A 370 -78.55 18.56 11.73
C GLU A 370 -77.09 19.02 11.60
N LEU A 371 -76.18 18.49 12.42
CA LEU A 371 -74.75 18.79 12.33
C LEU A 371 -74.16 18.35 10.97
N LEU A 372 -74.48 17.15 10.50
CA LEU A 372 -74.04 16.67 9.18
C LEU A 372 -74.61 17.51 8.04
N LYS A 373 -75.86 17.99 8.14
CA LYS A 373 -76.44 18.95 7.18
C LYS A 373 -75.70 20.29 7.21
N MET A 374 -75.36 20.81 8.39
CA MET A 374 -74.58 22.04 8.53
C MET A 374 -73.17 21.88 7.95
N ASP A 375 -72.52 20.73 8.13
CA ASP A 375 -71.18 20.46 7.57
C ASP A 375 -71.21 20.23 6.06
N ILE A 376 -72.20 19.54 5.51
CA ILE A 376 -72.42 19.47 4.05
C ILE A 376 -72.65 20.88 3.48
N GLN A 377 -73.42 21.73 4.17
CA GLN A 377 -73.67 23.10 3.75
C GLN A 377 -72.41 23.98 3.84
N ARG A 378 -71.57 23.80 4.88
CA ARG A 378 -70.26 24.45 5.04
C ARG A 378 -69.33 24.08 3.88
N ILE A 379 -69.16 22.78 3.62
CA ILE A 379 -68.34 22.23 2.54
C ILE A 379 -68.84 22.72 1.18
N ARG A 380 -70.16 22.76 0.96
CA ARG A 380 -70.77 23.29 -0.27
C ARG A 380 -70.42 24.77 -0.49
N ILE A 381 -70.46 25.60 0.56
CA ILE A 381 -70.06 27.02 0.50
C ILE A 381 -68.56 27.18 0.22
N GLU A 382 -67.71 26.33 0.80
CA GLU A 382 -66.26 26.34 0.51
C GLU A 382 -65.94 25.95 -0.94
N TYR A 383 -66.62 24.94 -1.49
CA TYR A 383 -66.51 24.61 -2.91
C TYR A 383 -67.04 25.72 -3.83
N GLU A 384 -68.20 26.33 -3.52
CA GLU A 384 -68.71 27.47 -4.28
C GLU A 384 -67.72 28.65 -4.30
N ARG A 385 -67.14 29.01 -3.14
CA ARG A 385 -66.09 30.04 -3.06
C ARG A 385 -64.87 29.71 -3.92
N LYS A 386 -64.40 28.45 -3.88
CA LYS A 386 -63.22 28.03 -4.64
C LYS A 386 -63.48 27.98 -6.15
N ILE A 387 -64.69 27.62 -6.56
CA ILE A 387 -65.15 27.74 -7.95
C ILE A 387 -65.18 29.20 -8.39
N ASP A 388 -65.67 30.12 -7.55
CA ASP A 388 -65.70 31.54 -7.89
C ASP A 388 -64.32 32.20 -7.94
N ASP A 389 -63.36 31.76 -7.13
CA ASP A 389 -61.96 32.19 -7.24
C ASP A 389 -61.29 31.69 -8.53
N LEU A 390 -61.56 30.44 -8.94
CA LEU A 390 -61.09 29.91 -10.23
C LEU A 390 -61.72 30.64 -11.42
N LYS A 391 -63.01 30.98 -11.36
CA LYS A 391 -63.67 31.83 -12.37
C LYS A 391 -63.05 33.23 -12.43
N ARG A 392 -62.76 33.85 -11.27
CA ARG A 392 -62.06 35.15 -11.20
C ARG A 392 -60.67 35.08 -11.87
N GLN A 393 -59.93 33.99 -11.65
CA GLN A 393 -58.64 33.77 -12.30
C GLN A 393 -58.77 33.56 -13.82
N MET A 394 -59.75 32.79 -14.29
CA MET A 394 -60.04 32.64 -15.72
C MET A 394 -60.31 34.00 -16.39
N VAL A 395 -61.24 34.79 -15.85
CA VAL A 395 -61.58 36.11 -16.42
C VAL A 395 -60.36 37.05 -16.41
N GLY A 396 -59.51 36.97 -15.38
CA GLY A 396 -58.25 37.72 -15.33
C GLY A 396 -57.25 37.32 -16.42
N LEU A 397 -57.14 36.02 -16.75
CA LEU A 397 -56.30 35.52 -17.83
C LEU A 397 -56.88 35.85 -19.22
N GLU A 398 -58.19 35.72 -19.39
CA GLU A 398 -58.91 36.12 -20.62
C GLU A 398 -58.72 37.61 -20.92
N ALA A 399 -58.77 38.48 -19.89
CA ALA A 399 -58.49 39.91 -20.04
C ALA A 399 -57.02 40.19 -20.42
N GLN A 400 -56.06 39.43 -19.88
CA GLN A 400 -54.64 39.56 -20.26
C GLN A 400 -54.40 39.13 -21.72
N ILE A 401 -55.05 38.05 -22.18
CA ILE A 401 -54.97 37.61 -23.58
C ILE A 401 -55.55 38.69 -24.51
N ALA A 402 -56.74 39.20 -24.19
CA ALA A 402 -57.38 40.26 -24.98
C ALA A 402 -56.54 41.54 -25.08
N GLU A 403 -55.81 41.91 -24.01
CA GLU A 403 -54.90 43.06 -24.04
C GLU A 403 -53.64 42.79 -24.89
N GLN A 404 -53.07 41.58 -24.82
CA GLN A 404 -51.94 41.19 -25.69
C GLN A 404 -52.33 41.17 -27.17
N ASP A 405 -53.52 40.63 -27.50
CA ASP A 405 -54.04 40.68 -28.87
C ASP A 405 -54.24 42.12 -29.36
N ARG A 406 -54.65 43.03 -28.47
CA ARG A 406 -54.81 44.46 -28.77
C ARG A 406 -53.48 45.14 -29.06
N ILE A 407 -52.43 44.84 -28.28
CA ILE A 407 -51.05 45.32 -28.52
C ILE A 407 -50.52 44.77 -29.84
N ILE A 408 -50.73 43.48 -30.12
CA ILE A 408 -50.32 42.85 -31.39
C ILE A 408 -51.01 43.52 -32.58
N GLN A 409 -52.30 43.87 -32.47
CA GLN A 409 -53.01 44.56 -33.55
C GLN A 409 -52.49 46.00 -33.74
N GLN A 410 -52.25 46.75 -32.66
CA GLN A 410 -51.66 48.09 -32.74
C GLN A 410 -50.29 48.07 -33.45
N LEU A 411 -49.42 47.11 -33.11
CA LEU A 411 -48.12 46.95 -33.76
C LEU A 411 -48.23 46.57 -35.24
N LYS A 412 -49.26 45.78 -35.63
CA LYS A 412 -49.54 45.50 -37.05
C LYS A 412 -49.99 46.74 -37.79
N ASP A 413 -50.95 47.49 -37.24
CA ASP A 413 -51.48 48.71 -37.86
C ASP A 413 -50.40 49.80 -37.99
N GLU A 414 -49.49 49.91 -37.02
CA GLU A 414 -48.33 50.81 -37.08
C GLU A 414 -47.32 50.38 -38.16
N ASN A 415 -47.01 49.08 -38.24
CA ASN A 415 -46.11 48.54 -39.25
C ASN A 415 -46.68 48.65 -40.68
N GLU A 416 -48.00 48.51 -40.84
CA GLU A 416 -48.69 48.76 -42.11
C GLU A 416 -48.68 50.25 -42.48
N ARG A 417 -48.88 51.16 -41.53
CA ARG A 417 -48.74 52.61 -41.75
C ARG A 417 -47.32 53.01 -42.16
N LEU A 418 -46.29 52.46 -41.50
CA LEU A 418 -44.88 52.68 -41.88
C LEU A 418 -44.59 52.14 -43.29
N SER A 419 -45.16 50.99 -43.65
CA SER A 419 -45.05 50.40 -44.99
C SER A 419 -45.76 51.22 -46.08
N GLN A 420 -46.89 51.88 -45.75
CA GLN A 420 -47.61 52.74 -46.70
C GLN A 420 -46.98 54.15 -46.81
N SER A 421 -46.36 54.67 -45.73
CA SER A 421 -45.73 56.00 -45.71
C SER A 421 -44.39 56.08 -46.48
N THR A 422 -43.81 54.95 -46.88
CA THR A 422 -42.56 54.91 -47.66
C THR A 422 -42.77 54.91 -49.18
N VAL A 423 -44.01 54.88 -49.67
CA VAL A 423 -44.32 55.03 -51.10
C VAL A 423 -44.53 56.51 -51.44
N SER A 424 -43.43 57.25 -51.60
CA SER A 424 -43.43 58.65 -52.09
C SER A 424 -42.16 58.98 -52.89
N GLU A 425 -42.03 58.29 -54.03
CA GLU A 425 -41.35 58.63 -55.30
C GLU A 425 -39.91 59.20 -55.35
N ASN A 426 -39.24 59.56 -54.26
CA ASN A 426 -37.87 60.13 -54.29
C ASN A 426 -36.73 59.17 -53.84
N GLU A 427 -37.02 58.03 -53.22
CA GLU A 427 -35.99 57.12 -52.67
C GLU A 427 -35.52 56.01 -53.65
N THR A 428 -36.19 55.85 -54.79
CA THR A 428 -36.00 54.71 -55.71
C THR A 428 -34.61 54.67 -56.36
N GLN A 429 -33.93 55.81 -56.54
CA GLN A 429 -32.60 55.85 -57.16
C GLN A 429 -31.47 55.45 -56.19
N GLU A 430 -31.58 55.78 -54.90
CA GLU A 430 -30.54 55.46 -53.91
C GLU A 430 -30.53 53.96 -53.57
N ILE A 431 -31.72 53.34 -53.54
CA ILE A 431 -31.88 51.90 -53.31
C ILE A 431 -31.21 51.09 -54.43
N VAL A 432 -31.38 51.47 -55.70
CA VAL A 432 -30.76 50.75 -56.84
C VAL A 432 -29.23 50.79 -56.79
N LEU A 433 -28.62 51.93 -56.41
CA LEU A 433 -27.17 52.03 -56.24
C LEU A 433 -26.68 51.18 -55.06
N LYS A 434 -27.36 51.24 -53.90
CA LYS A 434 -27.05 50.41 -52.73
C LYS A 434 -27.18 48.91 -53.03
N LEU A 435 -28.16 48.51 -53.84
CA LEU A 435 -28.37 47.12 -54.26
C LEU A 435 -27.24 46.65 -55.20
N SER A 436 -26.79 47.49 -56.14
CA SER A 436 -25.62 47.17 -56.99
C SER A 436 -24.30 47.07 -56.20
N GLU A 437 -24.09 47.92 -55.19
CA GLU A 437 -22.95 47.78 -54.28
C GLU A 437 -23.04 46.53 -53.40
N ALA A 438 -24.23 46.20 -52.91
CA ALA A 438 -24.47 44.98 -52.15
C ALA A 438 -24.21 43.73 -53.01
N GLU A 439 -24.61 43.72 -54.29
CA GLU A 439 -24.37 42.62 -55.21
C GLU A 439 -22.88 42.45 -55.53
N LYS A 440 -22.13 43.55 -55.71
CA LYS A 440 -20.66 43.50 -55.84
C LYS A 440 -19.97 42.98 -54.57
N LYS A 441 -20.44 43.39 -53.39
CA LYS A 441 -19.96 42.86 -52.11
C LYS A 441 -20.28 41.37 -51.95
N ALA A 442 -21.47 40.93 -52.35
CA ALA A 442 -21.87 39.52 -52.33
C ALA A 442 -20.98 38.67 -53.24
N LYS A 443 -20.76 39.07 -54.51
CA LYS A 443 -19.84 38.37 -55.43
C LYS A 443 -18.41 38.31 -54.88
N SER A 444 -17.90 39.39 -54.27
CA SER A 444 -16.58 39.37 -53.62
C SER A 444 -16.52 38.44 -52.40
N GLN A 445 -17.61 38.32 -51.63
CA GLN A 445 -17.72 37.38 -50.52
C GLN A 445 -17.83 35.93 -51.01
N GLU A 446 -18.54 35.68 -52.11
CA GLU A 446 -18.65 34.37 -52.75
C GLU A 446 -17.30 33.89 -53.29
N GLU A 447 -16.53 34.73 -53.98
CA GLU A 447 -15.15 34.42 -54.39
C GLU A 447 -14.24 34.11 -53.19
N LYS A 448 -14.36 34.87 -52.10
CA LYS A 448 -13.62 34.62 -50.85
C LYS A 448 -14.03 33.29 -50.22
N PHE A 449 -15.32 32.96 -50.23
CA PHE A 449 -15.83 31.68 -49.74
C PHE A 449 -15.36 30.51 -50.61
N LEU A 450 -15.34 30.65 -51.94
CA LEU A 450 -14.78 29.66 -52.88
C LEU A 450 -13.29 29.41 -52.63
N LYS A 451 -12.48 30.48 -52.51
CA LYS A 451 -11.04 30.35 -52.17
C LYS A 451 -10.84 29.73 -50.78
N MET A 452 -11.64 30.12 -49.79
CA MET A 452 -11.59 29.54 -48.44
C MET A 452 -11.98 28.06 -48.45
N LYS A 453 -13.01 27.67 -49.22
CA LYS A 453 -13.42 26.28 -49.43
C LYS A 453 -12.33 25.45 -50.11
N GLU A 454 -11.62 26.01 -51.08
CA GLU A 454 -10.47 25.35 -51.73
C GLU A 454 -9.31 25.16 -50.74
N VAL A 455 -9.01 26.18 -49.92
CA VAL A 455 -8.00 26.08 -48.85
C VAL A 455 -8.38 25.05 -47.79
N TYR A 456 -9.64 25.03 -47.33
CA TYR A 456 -10.13 23.98 -46.43
C TYR A 456 -10.12 22.59 -47.08
N GLY A 457 -10.37 22.49 -48.39
CA GLY A 457 -10.24 21.26 -49.16
C GLY A 457 -8.81 20.73 -49.12
N LYS A 458 -7.84 21.57 -49.51
CA LYS A 458 -6.40 21.25 -49.48
C LYS A 458 -5.92 20.90 -48.07
N LEU A 459 -6.30 21.69 -47.06
CA LEU A 459 -5.93 21.42 -45.66
C LEU A 459 -6.54 20.12 -45.13
N ARG A 460 -7.76 19.77 -45.56
CA ARG A 460 -8.39 18.48 -45.24
C ARG A 460 -7.69 17.31 -45.93
N GLU A 461 -7.29 17.47 -47.18
CA GLU A 461 -6.52 16.47 -47.93
C GLU A 461 -5.13 16.27 -47.33
N GLU A 462 -4.44 17.35 -46.98
CA GLU A 462 -3.17 17.36 -46.24
C GLU A 462 -3.33 16.68 -44.87
N HIS A 463 -4.39 16.99 -44.12
CA HIS A 463 -4.67 16.33 -42.84
C HIS A 463 -4.93 14.82 -43.00
N ILE A 464 -5.65 14.40 -44.05
CA ILE A 464 -5.85 12.98 -44.38
C ILE A 464 -4.53 12.31 -44.78
N ALA A 465 -3.68 12.99 -45.55
CA ALA A 465 -2.36 12.51 -45.93
C ALA A 465 -1.44 12.36 -44.70
N LEU A 466 -1.45 13.34 -43.78
CA LEU A 466 -0.72 13.31 -42.52
C LEU A 466 -1.24 12.21 -41.56
N ILE A 467 -2.54 11.95 -41.52
CA ILE A 467 -3.11 10.81 -40.75
C ILE A 467 -2.61 9.47 -41.33
N ARG A 468 -2.60 9.31 -42.66
CA ARG A 468 -2.09 8.10 -43.31
C ARG A 468 -0.59 7.93 -43.08
N GLY A 469 0.20 9.00 -43.30
CA GLY A 469 1.63 9.02 -43.04
C GLY A 469 1.97 8.72 -41.58
N LYS A 470 1.19 9.26 -40.63
CA LYS A 470 1.29 8.90 -39.21
C LYS A 470 1.02 7.40 -38.99
N ALA A 471 -0.04 6.85 -39.59
CA ALA A 471 -0.35 5.42 -39.43
C ALA A 471 0.76 4.51 -39.99
N ASP A 472 1.44 4.91 -41.06
CA ASP A 472 2.58 4.17 -41.60
C ASP A 472 3.88 4.38 -40.78
N CYS A 473 4.10 5.58 -40.22
CA CYS A 473 5.15 5.81 -39.22
C CYS A 473 4.91 5.01 -37.93
N ASP A 474 3.67 4.90 -37.45
CA ASP A 474 3.30 4.12 -36.28
C ASP A 474 3.53 2.61 -36.52
N LYS A 475 3.28 2.10 -37.75
CA LYS A 475 3.68 0.73 -38.15
C LYS A 475 5.20 0.54 -38.16
N GLN A 476 5.96 1.50 -38.73
CA GLN A 476 7.42 1.43 -38.73
C GLN A 476 7.98 1.47 -37.31
N ASN A 477 7.46 2.34 -36.44
CA ASN A 477 7.81 2.41 -35.02
C ASN A 477 7.49 1.10 -34.28
N ALA A 478 6.36 0.45 -34.58
CA ALA A 478 6.04 -0.87 -34.03
C ALA A 478 7.05 -1.93 -34.49
N ALA A 479 7.41 -1.97 -35.77
CA ALA A 479 8.41 -2.89 -36.31
C ALA A 479 9.81 -2.66 -35.71
N PHE A 480 10.25 -1.40 -35.63
CA PHE A 480 11.52 -1.04 -34.97
C PHE A 480 11.51 -1.38 -33.48
N LYS A 481 10.39 -1.21 -32.78
CA LYS A 481 10.26 -1.58 -31.37
C LYS A 481 10.40 -3.10 -31.18
N THR A 482 9.72 -3.91 -31.99
CA THR A 482 9.88 -5.38 -31.95
C THR A 482 11.32 -5.81 -32.28
N SER A 483 11.97 -5.16 -33.24
CA SER A 483 13.38 -5.40 -33.56
C SER A 483 14.32 -5.01 -32.41
N LEU A 484 14.06 -3.88 -31.74
CA LEU A 484 14.82 -3.43 -30.57
C LEU A 484 14.64 -4.38 -29.38
N GLU A 485 13.42 -4.84 -29.11
CA GLU A 485 13.13 -5.82 -28.07
C GLU A 485 13.87 -7.15 -28.32
N ALA A 486 13.93 -7.60 -29.59
CA ALA A 486 14.72 -8.79 -29.96
C ALA A 486 16.23 -8.59 -29.72
N VAL A 487 16.80 -7.45 -30.14
CA VAL A 487 18.22 -7.10 -29.93
C VAL A 487 18.54 -6.92 -28.45
N GLU A 488 17.63 -6.37 -27.63
CA GLU A 488 17.80 -6.31 -26.18
C GLU A 488 17.82 -7.69 -25.52
N LEU A 489 16.99 -8.63 -26.01
CA LEU A 489 16.92 -9.99 -25.49
C LEU A 489 18.19 -10.77 -25.85
N GLU A 490 18.68 -10.63 -27.09
CA GLU A 490 19.99 -11.14 -27.53
C GLU A 490 21.13 -10.52 -26.71
N LYS A 491 21.14 -9.19 -26.51
CA LYS A 491 22.13 -8.50 -25.68
C LYS A 491 22.11 -8.95 -24.22
N LYS A 492 20.94 -9.26 -23.65
CA LYS A 492 20.81 -9.84 -22.30
C LYS A 492 21.42 -11.24 -22.23
N SER A 493 21.12 -12.09 -23.21
CA SER A 493 21.72 -13.43 -23.35
C SER A 493 23.25 -13.36 -23.50
N LEU A 494 23.75 -12.49 -24.38
CA LEU A 494 25.19 -12.32 -24.61
C LEU A 494 25.92 -11.76 -23.39
N ASN A 495 25.31 -10.81 -22.66
CA ASN A 495 25.84 -10.32 -21.38
C ASN A 495 25.89 -11.41 -20.30
N GLN A 496 24.88 -12.28 -20.24
CA GLN A 496 24.89 -13.43 -19.34
C GLN A 496 26.05 -14.38 -19.69
N MET A 497 26.20 -14.74 -20.97
CA MET A 497 27.31 -15.59 -21.44
C MET A 497 28.68 -14.96 -21.18
N VAL A 498 28.84 -13.65 -21.36
CA VAL A 498 30.07 -12.92 -21.01
C VAL A 498 30.35 -12.94 -19.50
N ASN A 499 29.33 -12.86 -18.65
CA ASN A 499 29.50 -12.95 -17.21
C ASN A 499 29.85 -14.37 -16.75
N GLU A 500 29.28 -15.40 -17.38
CA GLU A 500 29.63 -16.81 -17.17
C GLU A 500 31.07 -17.11 -17.62
N LEU A 501 31.50 -16.57 -18.77
CA LEU A 501 32.90 -16.66 -19.22
C LEU A 501 33.87 -15.91 -18.30
N LYS A 502 33.47 -14.76 -17.74
CA LYS A 502 34.27 -14.02 -16.74
C LYS A 502 34.40 -14.78 -15.43
N SER A 503 33.32 -15.38 -14.90
CA SER A 503 33.40 -16.17 -13.66
C SER A 503 34.20 -17.45 -13.85
N ALA A 504 34.08 -18.11 -15.01
CA ALA A 504 34.93 -19.24 -15.39
C ALA A 504 36.41 -18.84 -15.45
N ARG A 505 36.74 -17.74 -16.15
CA ARG A 505 38.11 -17.21 -16.24
C ARG A 505 38.67 -16.83 -14.87
N ASN A 506 37.90 -16.15 -14.02
CA ASN A 506 38.34 -15.80 -12.67
C ASN A 506 38.66 -17.06 -11.84
N THR A 507 37.79 -18.07 -11.90
CA THR A 507 37.99 -19.37 -11.25
C THR A 507 39.25 -20.08 -11.78
N GLU A 508 39.54 -19.98 -13.07
CA GLU A 508 40.75 -20.53 -13.68
C GLU A 508 42.01 -19.76 -13.25
N THR A 509 41.97 -18.42 -13.18
CA THR A 509 43.09 -17.62 -12.66
C THR A 509 43.35 -17.87 -11.17
N GLU A 510 42.32 -18.08 -10.35
CA GLU A 510 42.50 -18.48 -8.95
C GLU A 510 43.13 -19.87 -8.82
N LYS A 511 42.77 -20.82 -9.70
CA LYS A 511 43.42 -22.13 -9.75
C LYS A 511 44.89 -22.01 -10.17
N LEU A 512 45.19 -21.17 -11.15
CA LEU A 512 46.56 -20.93 -11.62
C LEU A 512 47.42 -20.31 -10.51
N GLN A 513 46.94 -19.24 -9.85
CA GLN A 513 47.64 -18.63 -8.71
C GLN A 513 47.85 -19.61 -7.55
N LYS A 514 46.87 -20.48 -7.26
CA LYS A 514 47.04 -21.55 -6.27
C LYS A 514 48.11 -22.54 -6.71
N SER A 515 48.11 -22.95 -7.99
CA SER A 515 49.14 -23.82 -8.57
C SER A 515 50.54 -23.21 -8.47
N GLU A 516 50.71 -21.96 -8.88
CA GLU A 516 51.97 -21.20 -8.75
C GLU A 516 52.42 -21.12 -7.28
N SER A 517 51.49 -20.89 -6.34
CA SER A 517 51.81 -20.87 -4.91
C SER A 517 52.24 -22.24 -4.37
N TYR A 518 51.65 -23.34 -4.85
CA TYR A 518 52.07 -24.70 -4.50
C TYR A 518 53.40 -25.07 -5.12
N GLU A 519 53.67 -24.63 -6.35
CA GLU A 519 54.95 -24.84 -7.04
C GLU A 519 56.09 -24.07 -6.34
N MET A 520 55.84 -22.84 -5.91
CA MET A 520 56.78 -22.07 -5.07
C MET A 520 57.01 -22.72 -3.70
N GLN A 521 55.97 -23.27 -3.06
CA GLN A 521 56.11 -24.03 -1.80
C GLN A 521 56.91 -25.32 -2.01
N LEU A 522 56.64 -26.08 -3.08
CA LEU A 522 57.39 -27.29 -3.45
C LEU A 522 58.85 -26.98 -3.77
N SER A 523 59.14 -25.90 -4.50
CA SER A 523 60.51 -25.43 -4.74
C SER A 523 61.22 -25.09 -3.43
N THR A 524 60.55 -24.34 -2.54
CA THR A 524 61.09 -23.98 -1.21
C THR A 524 61.39 -25.23 -0.37
N LEU A 525 60.45 -26.16 -0.27
CA LEU A 525 60.61 -27.43 0.44
C LEU A 525 61.68 -28.34 -0.19
N SER A 526 61.84 -28.31 -1.52
CA SER A 526 62.90 -29.03 -2.21
C SER A 526 64.27 -28.45 -1.88
N GLN A 527 64.40 -27.12 -1.83
CA GLN A 527 65.63 -26.45 -1.43
C GLN A 527 65.97 -26.70 0.05
N GLU A 528 64.97 -26.68 0.94
CA GLU A 528 65.12 -27.02 2.35
C GLU A 528 65.55 -28.49 2.52
N LYS A 529 64.95 -29.41 1.77
CA LYS A 529 65.35 -30.83 1.74
C LYS A 529 66.78 -31.02 1.23
N GLU A 530 67.20 -30.29 0.20
CA GLU A 530 68.58 -30.33 -0.32
C GLU A 530 69.58 -29.80 0.72
N ASN A 531 69.25 -28.67 1.37
CA ASN A 531 70.05 -28.12 2.47
C ASN A 531 70.15 -29.11 3.64
N LEU A 532 69.04 -29.74 4.04
CA LEU A 532 69.01 -30.75 5.10
C LEU A 532 69.80 -32.02 4.73
N LEU A 533 69.76 -32.45 3.47
CA LEU A 533 70.60 -33.54 2.96
C LEU A 533 72.08 -33.18 3.04
N LYS A 534 72.45 -31.96 2.66
CA LYS A 534 73.83 -31.47 2.78
C LYS A 534 74.29 -31.42 4.24
N THR A 535 73.48 -30.88 5.15
CA THR A 535 73.83 -30.87 6.59
C THR A 535 73.87 -32.28 7.18
N ASN A 536 73.05 -33.22 6.70
CA ASN A 536 73.14 -34.63 7.12
C ASN A 536 74.44 -35.28 6.63
N LEU A 537 74.89 -35.01 5.40
CA LEU A 537 76.18 -35.50 4.92
C LEU A 537 77.36 -34.91 5.72
N GLU A 538 77.33 -33.61 6.02
CA GLU A 538 78.32 -32.95 6.88
C GLU A 538 78.30 -33.52 8.33
N LEU A 539 77.12 -33.86 8.85
CA LEU A 539 76.96 -34.55 10.14
C LEU A 539 77.42 -36.01 10.10
N GLU A 540 77.16 -36.75 9.02
CA GLU A 540 77.64 -38.13 8.84
C GLU A 540 79.18 -38.18 8.70
N GLU A 541 79.79 -37.22 8.00
CA GLU A 541 81.24 -37.10 7.87
C GLU A 541 81.90 -36.76 9.23
N THR A 542 81.35 -35.78 9.97
CA THR A 542 81.84 -35.45 11.32
C THR A 542 81.60 -36.57 12.34
N LEU A 543 80.49 -37.31 12.24
CA LEU A 543 80.21 -38.47 13.10
C LEU A 543 81.12 -39.67 12.72
N SER A 544 81.48 -39.82 11.45
CA SER A 544 82.50 -40.77 11.00
C SER A 544 83.90 -40.41 11.54
N ALA A 545 84.28 -39.14 11.47
CA ALA A 545 85.53 -38.63 12.06
C ALA A 545 85.58 -38.86 13.58
N MET A 546 84.52 -38.49 14.31
CA MET A 546 84.40 -38.76 15.75
C MET A 546 84.41 -40.26 16.08
N LYS A 547 83.83 -41.14 15.25
CA LYS A 547 83.94 -42.61 15.42
C LYS A 547 85.38 -43.11 15.23
N SER A 548 86.13 -42.53 14.29
CA SER A 548 87.55 -42.82 14.10
C SER A 548 88.37 -42.42 15.33
N GLU A 549 88.19 -41.19 15.81
CA GLU A 549 88.83 -40.70 17.05
C GLU A 549 88.44 -41.55 18.27
N PHE A 550 87.16 -41.90 18.41
CA PHE A 550 86.69 -42.77 19.49
C PHE A 550 87.33 -44.15 19.42
N SER A 551 87.51 -44.74 18.23
CA SER A 551 88.20 -46.02 18.07
C SER A 551 89.70 -45.95 18.40
N VAL A 552 90.34 -44.80 18.15
CA VAL A 552 91.73 -44.55 18.58
C VAL A 552 91.79 -44.43 20.10
N LEU A 553 90.93 -43.62 20.72
CA LEU A 553 90.85 -43.45 22.17
C LEU A 553 90.45 -44.75 22.89
N GLU A 554 89.59 -45.59 22.29
CA GLU A 554 89.22 -46.90 22.81
C GLU A 554 90.40 -47.89 22.74
N LYS A 555 91.22 -47.82 21.69
CA LYS A 555 92.50 -48.56 21.65
C LYS A 555 93.47 -48.06 22.71
N GLU A 556 93.64 -46.75 22.89
CA GLU A 556 94.48 -46.19 23.94
C GLU A 556 93.97 -46.59 25.35
N LEU A 557 92.67 -46.51 25.59
CA LEU A 557 92.03 -46.91 26.84
C LEU A 557 92.19 -48.42 27.10
N SER A 558 92.08 -49.26 26.06
CA SER A 558 92.34 -50.70 26.14
C SER A 558 93.81 -51.01 26.45
N GLY A 559 94.74 -50.23 25.90
CA GLY A 559 96.17 -50.28 26.25
C GLY A 559 96.43 -49.89 27.70
N VAL A 560 95.86 -48.78 28.17
CA VAL A 560 95.99 -48.30 29.56
C VAL A 560 95.30 -49.26 30.54
N THR A 561 94.12 -49.79 30.24
CA THR A 561 93.50 -50.81 31.10
C THR A 561 94.27 -52.13 31.08
N GLY A 562 94.92 -52.49 29.96
CA GLY A 562 95.89 -53.57 29.89
C GLY A 562 97.07 -53.37 30.83
N THR A 563 97.71 -52.19 30.82
CA THR A 563 98.82 -51.90 31.74
C THR A 563 98.37 -51.80 33.20
N ILE A 564 97.16 -51.30 33.47
CA ILE A 564 96.55 -51.34 34.81
C ILE A 564 96.35 -52.80 35.24
N HIS A 565 95.82 -53.67 34.39
CA HIS A 565 95.61 -55.09 34.73
C HIS A 565 96.94 -55.83 34.97
N GLU A 566 97.98 -55.50 34.21
CA GLU A 566 99.33 -56.03 34.42
C GLU A 566 99.96 -55.54 35.73
N LEU A 567 99.71 -54.27 36.10
CA LEU A 567 100.10 -53.71 37.41
C LEU A 567 99.28 -54.30 38.57
N ASP A 568 97.98 -54.52 38.39
CA ASP A 568 97.12 -55.15 39.39
C ASP A 568 97.49 -56.62 39.60
N SER A 569 97.87 -57.34 38.54
CA SER A 569 98.44 -58.69 38.66
C SER A 569 99.74 -58.66 39.47
N LYS A 570 100.68 -57.75 39.15
CA LYS A 570 101.93 -57.59 39.91
C LYS A 570 101.67 -57.17 41.37
N LEU A 571 100.66 -56.34 41.62
CA LEU A 571 100.25 -55.91 42.96
C LEU A 571 99.54 -57.01 43.74
N LYS A 572 98.81 -57.90 43.06
CA LYS A 572 98.24 -59.12 43.63
C LYS A 572 99.33 -60.14 43.97
N ASP A 573 100.26 -60.41 43.06
CA ASP A 573 101.42 -61.28 43.32
C ASP A 573 102.24 -60.75 44.51
N ALA A 574 102.43 -59.43 44.60
CA ALA A 574 103.08 -58.79 45.75
C ALA A 574 102.25 -58.90 47.05
N LYS A 575 100.92 -58.79 46.99
CA LYS A 575 100.02 -59.02 48.15
C LYS A 575 100.02 -60.47 48.60
N ASP A 576 100.01 -61.43 47.68
CA ASP A 576 100.02 -62.86 48.00
C ASP A 576 101.39 -63.26 48.58
N GLN A 577 102.50 -62.70 48.08
CA GLN A 577 103.83 -62.80 48.71
C GLN A 577 103.88 -62.14 50.10
N TYR A 578 103.27 -60.97 50.27
CA TYR A 578 103.20 -60.30 51.58
C TYR A 578 102.36 -61.11 52.58
N SER A 579 101.23 -61.67 52.15
CA SER A 579 100.36 -62.54 52.94
C SER A 579 101.09 -63.81 53.39
N LEU A 580 101.84 -64.45 52.50
CA LEU A 580 102.71 -65.60 52.84
C LEU A 580 103.81 -65.22 53.86
N LEU A 581 104.40 -64.03 53.74
CA LEU A 581 105.35 -63.49 54.71
C LEU A 581 104.70 -63.19 56.07
N GLU A 582 103.50 -62.60 56.07
CA GLU A 582 102.73 -62.27 57.27
C GLU A 582 102.24 -63.53 57.98
N GLU A 583 101.76 -64.54 57.26
CA GLU A 583 101.39 -65.85 57.81
C GLU A 583 102.60 -66.59 58.38
N LYS A 584 103.76 -66.55 57.70
CA LYS A 584 105.01 -67.11 58.22
C LYS A 584 105.46 -66.39 59.50
N ASN A 585 105.39 -65.06 59.53
CA ASN A 585 105.76 -64.25 60.69
C ASN A 585 104.76 -64.45 61.85
N ARG A 586 103.47 -64.61 61.56
CA ARG A 586 102.43 -64.97 62.53
C ARG A 586 102.65 -66.37 63.11
N ASN A 587 103.09 -67.33 62.30
CA ASN A 587 103.47 -68.67 62.76
C ASN A 587 104.75 -68.66 63.61
N GLU A 588 105.75 -67.84 63.28
CA GLU A 588 106.92 -67.63 64.14
C GLU A 588 106.55 -66.91 65.45
N SER A 589 105.66 -65.92 65.41
CA SER A 589 105.16 -65.23 66.61
C SER A 589 104.31 -66.14 67.49
N ASN A 590 103.48 -67.02 66.91
CA ASN A 590 102.75 -68.06 67.63
C ASN A 590 103.70 -69.08 68.27
N LYS A 591 104.79 -69.48 67.58
CA LYS A 591 105.85 -70.30 68.20
C LYS A 591 106.52 -69.56 69.36
N LYS A 592 106.88 -68.29 69.20
CA LYS A 592 107.45 -67.47 70.29
C LYS A 592 106.50 -67.33 71.48
N ASN A 593 105.21 -67.10 71.25
CA ASN A 593 104.19 -67.11 72.32
C ASN A 593 104.01 -68.48 72.97
N SER A 594 104.16 -69.59 72.22
CA SER A 594 104.17 -70.94 72.79
C SER A 594 105.37 -71.16 73.72
N TYR A 595 106.58 -70.78 73.28
CA TYR A 595 107.77 -70.80 74.12
C TYR A 595 107.63 -69.87 75.34
N LEU A 596 107.08 -68.67 75.16
CA LEU A 596 106.85 -67.72 76.26
C LEU A 596 105.80 -68.25 77.24
N ASN A 597 104.75 -68.93 76.80
CA ASN A 597 103.79 -69.62 77.68
C ASN A 597 104.44 -70.80 78.42
N CYS A 598 105.33 -71.57 77.79
CA CYS A 598 106.11 -72.58 78.50
C CYS A 598 107.03 -71.93 79.55
N VAL A 599 107.72 -70.84 79.22
CA VAL A 599 108.57 -70.09 80.17
C VAL A 599 107.73 -69.44 81.28
N PHE A 600 106.52 -68.94 81.00
CA PHE A 600 105.61 -68.43 82.03
C PHE A 600 105.10 -69.54 82.94
N LYS A 601 104.74 -70.71 82.42
CA LYS A 601 104.38 -71.87 83.25
C LYS A 601 105.55 -72.39 84.07
N GLU A 602 106.74 -72.43 83.50
CA GLU A 602 107.96 -72.80 84.21
C GLU A 602 108.32 -71.74 85.26
N ALA A 603 108.10 -70.45 84.99
CA ALA A 603 108.32 -69.36 85.95
C ALA A 603 107.23 -69.33 87.04
N GLU A 604 105.97 -69.60 86.72
CA GLU A 604 104.90 -69.85 87.69
C GLU A 604 105.27 -71.06 88.56
N HIS A 605 105.80 -72.13 87.97
CA HIS A 605 106.25 -73.31 88.72
C HIS A 605 107.51 -73.05 89.55
N ILE A 606 108.47 -72.26 89.07
CA ILE A 606 109.65 -71.83 89.83
C ILE A 606 109.24 -70.88 90.95
N VAL A 607 108.26 -70.01 90.74
CA VAL A 607 107.68 -69.18 91.81
C VAL A 607 106.88 -70.04 92.78
N GLN A 608 106.16 -71.06 92.31
CA GLN A 608 105.44 -72.00 93.18
C GLN A 608 106.43 -72.81 94.03
N VAL A 609 107.49 -73.36 93.43
CA VAL A 609 108.61 -74.00 94.14
C VAL A 609 109.30 -73.02 95.08
N ALA A 610 109.54 -71.77 94.68
CA ALA A 610 110.17 -70.76 95.53
C ALA A 610 109.24 -70.26 96.66
N VAL A 611 107.92 -70.39 96.53
CA VAL A 611 106.92 -70.10 97.57
C VAL A 611 106.79 -71.29 98.52
N ASP A 612 106.75 -72.51 97.98
CA ASP A 612 106.79 -73.76 98.73
C ASP A 612 108.14 -73.90 99.49
N ASP A 613 109.24 -73.37 98.94
CA ASP A 613 110.56 -73.20 99.59
C ASP A 613 110.62 -71.95 100.50
N PHE A 614 109.76 -70.94 100.34
CA PHE A 614 109.71 -69.79 101.27
C PHE A 614 108.98 -70.15 102.56
N ASP A 615 107.98 -71.03 102.48
CA ASP A 615 107.40 -71.74 103.63
C ASP A 615 108.32 -72.88 104.16
N ASN A 616 109.52 -73.07 103.58
CA ASN A 616 110.51 -74.05 104.06
C ASN A 616 112.01 -73.67 103.80
N PRO A 617 112.67 -72.92 104.71
CA PRO A 617 114.08 -72.54 104.51
C PRO A 617 115.07 -73.74 104.60
N VAL A 618 115.52 -74.36 103.47
CA VAL A 618 116.74 -75.24 103.35
C VAL A 618 117.14 -75.76 101.90
N LEU A 619 118.37 -75.42 101.36
CA LEU A 619 119.29 -76.15 100.37
C LEU A 619 119.50 -75.81 98.82
N SER A 620 120.50 -76.43 98.11
CA SER A 620 121.31 -75.87 96.94
C SER A 620 122.27 -76.78 96.02
N VAL A 621 122.56 -76.39 94.73
CA VAL A 621 123.83 -76.33 93.84
C VAL A 621 124.82 -77.52 93.43
N ASN A 622 125.42 -77.52 92.17
CA ASN A 622 126.85 -77.92 91.83
C ASN A 622 127.49 -77.58 90.39
N ASN A 623 128.64 -76.86 90.34
CA ASN A 623 129.77 -76.69 89.35
C ASN A 623 129.72 -76.46 87.78
N CYS A 624 130.85 -75.96 87.25
CA CYS A 624 131.16 -75.52 85.85
C CYS A 624 132.71 -75.35 85.71
N PRO A 625 133.41 -75.13 84.56
CA PRO A 625 133.12 -75.19 83.10
C PRO A 625 133.96 -76.33 82.42
N PRO A 626 134.46 -76.31 81.14
CA PRO A 626 134.17 -75.54 79.89
C PRO A 626 133.95 -76.42 78.62
N GLY A 627 133.84 -75.81 77.42
CA GLY A 627 133.62 -76.45 76.12
C GLY A 627 132.60 -75.70 75.26
#